data_AF-A0A6I8MH50-F1
#
_entry.id   AF-A0A6I8MH50-F1
#
_cell.length_a   1.000
_cell.length_b   1.000
_cell.length_c   1.000
_cell.angle_alpha   90.00
_cell.angle_beta   90.00
_cell.angle_gamma   90.00
#
_symmetry.space_group_name_H-M   'P 1'
#
loop_
_entity.id
_entity.type
_entity.pdbx_description
1 polymer ?
#
loop_
_entity_poly.entity_id
_entity_poly.type
_entity_poly.pdbx_seq_one_letter_code
_entity_poly.pdbx_strand_id
1 'polypeptide(L)'
;MSTESSHQVHTATVPVRWTDFDRFGHVTNSAYVDLAQEARTVWANDNFAVKGHQIPAVFVRHIEVDYLRPIMPSTSQVVVETEVVHIGNTSFTTRQHLKDGEGHVCATVIAVQVAVDMLTTRPRAIAAHELQVLTQFAASTQQESEQ
;
A
#
# COMPACT_ATOMS: atom_id res chain seq x y z
N MET A 1 -1.93 -30.87 8.59
CA MET A 1 -1.53 -30.34 7.28
C MET A 1 -1.47 -28.84 7.41
N SER A 2 -0.27 -28.30 7.61
CA SER A 2 -0.05 -26.87 7.79
C SER A 2 -0.14 -26.20 6.43
N THR A 3 -1.16 -25.38 6.20
CA THR A 3 -1.27 -24.55 5.00
C THR A 3 -0.25 -23.42 5.11
N GLU A 4 0.89 -23.56 4.42
CA GLU A 4 1.76 -22.44 4.09
C GLU A 4 0.94 -21.48 3.21
N SER A 5 0.48 -20.38 3.80
CA SER A 5 -0.13 -19.29 3.06
C SER A 5 0.97 -18.63 2.22
N SER A 6 0.87 -18.71 0.90
CA SER A 6 1.78 -18.04 -0.01
C SER A 6 1.64 -16.53 0.18
N HIS A 7 2.67 -15.90 0.73
CA HIS A 7 2.72 -14.45 0.87
C HIS A 7 2.88 -13.81 -0.52
N GLN A 8 1.78 -13.29 -1.08
CA GLN A 8 1.84 -12.57 -2.34
C GLN A 8 2.10 -11.09 -2.07
N VAL A 9 3.23 -10.58 -2.55
CA VAL A 9 3.51 -9.14 -2.62
C VAL A 9 3.08 -8.66 -3.99
N HIS A 10 2.30 -7.58 -4.04
CA HIS A 10 1.98 -6.91 -5.31
C HIS A 10 3.01 -5.84 -5.59
N THR A 11 3.39 -5.69 -6.86
CA THR A 11 4.37 -4.71 -7.28
C THR A 11 3.75 -3.77 -8.30
N ALA A 12 3.83 -2.47 -8.04
CA ALA A 12 3.41 -1.42 -8.97
C ALA A 12 4.57 -0.49 -9.29
N THR A 13 4.72 -0.13 -10.56
CA THR A 13 5.66 0.92 -10.98
C THR A 13 4.90 2.24 -11.06
N VAL A 14 5.36 3.24 -10.32
CA VAL A 14 4.74 4.57 -10.26
C VAL A 14 5.73 5.62 -10.77
N PRO A 15 5.35 6.45 -11.76
CA PRO A 15 6.22 7.50 -12.27
C PRO A 15 6.42 8.60 -11.24
N VAL A 16 7.66 9.08 -11.09
CA VAL A 16 7.98 10.26 -10.27
C VAL A 16 7.86 11.50 -11.13
N ARG A 17 7.09 12.49 -10.65
CA ARG A 17 6.81 13.73 -11.37
C ARG A 17 7.81 14.80 -10.98
N TRP A 18 8.01 15.76 -11.88
CA TRP A 18 8.78 16.95 -11.56
C TRP A 18 8.22 17.73 -10.36
N THR A 19 6.89 17.77 -10.21
CA THR A 19 6.19 18.40 -9.06
C THR A 19 6.43 17.67 -7.74
N ASP A 20 6.89 16.41 -7.76
CA ASP A 20 7.14 15.65 -6.54
C ASP A 20 8.40 16.12 -5.81
N PHE A 21 9.27 16.90 -6.47
CA PHE A 21 10.52 17.40 -5.92
C PHE A 21 10.36 18.80 -5.27
N ASP A 22 11.10 19.03 -4.19
CA ASP A 22 11.22 20.37 -3.59
C ASP A 22 12.54 21.07 -3.99
N ARG A 23 12.75 22.25 -3.40
CA ARG A 23 13.95 23.09 -3.60
C ARG A 23 15.27 22.42 -3.20
N PHE A 24 15.22 21.37 -2.37
CA PHE A 24 16.40 20.64 -1.91
C PHE A 24 16.77 19.49 -2.85
N GLY A 25 16.01 19.29 -3.92
CA GLY A 25 16.37 18.36 -4.99
C GLY A 25 16.11 16.90 -4.62
N HIS A 26 15.14 16.64 -3.74
CA HIS A 26 14.63 15.30 -3.46
C HIS A 26 13.10 15.32 -3.42
N VAL A 27 12.49 14.13 -3.52
CA VAL A 27 11.04 13.97 -3.39
C VAL A 27 10.56 14.53 -2.05
N THR A 28 9.46 15.28 -2.07
CA THR A 28 8.83 15.87 -0.89
C THR A 28 8.21 14.80 0.00
N ASN A 29 8.09 15.07 1.30
CA ASN A 29 7.50 14.13 2.25
C ASN A 29 6.06 13.71 1.85
N SER A 30 5.24 14.67 1.41
CA SER A 30 3.86 14.39 0.95
C SER A 30 3.83 13.53 -0.31
N ALA A 31 4.78 13.70 -1.23
CA ALA A 31 4.79 12.93 -2.46
C ALA A 31 5.02 11.42 -2.22
N TYR A 32 5.75 11.02 -1.17
CA TYR A 32 5.83 9.59 -0.81
C TYR A 32 4.45 8.99 -0.48
N VAL A 33 3.60 9.75 0.20
CA VAL A 33 2.22 9.33 0.52
C VAL A 33 1.39 9.19 -0.75
N ASP A 34 1.53 10.12 -1.69
CA ASP A 34 0.81 10.09 -2.96
C ASP A 34 1.27 8.93 -3.86
N LEU A 35 2.59 8.70 -3.96
CA LEU A 35 3.15 7.56 -4.69
C LEU A 35 2.64 6.23 -4.11
N ALA A 36 2.60 6.11 -2.77
CA ALA A 36 2.04 4.94 -2.10
C ALA A 36 0.54 4.79 -2.36
N GLN A 37 -0.23 5.88 -2.36
CA GLN A 37 -1.66 5.87 -2.67
C GLN A 37 -1.95 5.42 -4.11
N GLU A 38 -1.15 5.87 -5.06
CA GLU A 38 -1.27 5.45 -6.45
C GLU A 38 -0.96 3.96 -6.61
N ALA A 39 0.08 3.47 -5.95
CA ALA A 39 0.35 2.03 -5.90
C ALA A 39 -0.82 1.23 -5.30
N ARG A 40 -1.48 1.73 -4.24
CA ARG A 40 -2.71 1.10 -3.70
C ARG A 40 -3.88 1.14 -4.69
N THR A 41 -3.96 2.18 -5.52
CA THR A 41 -4.98 2.28 -6.57
C THR A 41 -4.74 1.24 -7.67
N VAL A 42 -3.48 1.07 -8.10
CA VAL A 42 -3.09 0.01 -9.04
C VAL A 42 -3.39 -1.37 -8.44
N TRP A 43 -2.98 -1.62 -7.20
CA TRP A 43 -3.27 -2.85 -6.48
C TRP A 43 -4.78 -3.15 -6.43
N ALA A 44 -5.60 -2.15 -6.11
CA ALA A 44 -7.05 -2.32 -6.05
C ALA A 44 -7.65 -2.60 -7.44
N ASN A 45 -7.16 -1.93 -8.49
CA ASN A 45 -7.61 -2.16 -9.86
C ASN A 45 -7.28 -3.59 -10.33
N ASP A 46 -6.04 -4.04 -10.14
CA ASP A 46 -5.57 -5.35 -10.59
C ASP A 46 -6.27 -6.51 -9.86
N ASN A 47 -6.62 -6.30 -8.59
CA ASN A 47 -7.16 -7.35 -7.73
C ASN A 47 -8.68 -7.34 -7.59
N PHE A 48 -9.33 -6.22 -7.87
CA PHE A 48 -10.79 -6.12 -7.87
C PHE A 48 -11.33 -5.90 -9.28
N ALA A 49 -11.08 -4.75 -9.89
CA ALA A 49 -11.74 -4.34 -11.13
C ALA A 49 -11.41 -5.27 -12.31
N VAL A 50 -10.14 -5.61 -12.53
CA VAL A 50 -9.72 -6.51 -13.61
C VAL A 50 -10.31 -7.92 -13.44
N LYS A 51 -10.58 -8.32 -12.20
CA LYS A 51 -11.23 -9.60 -11.86
C LYS A 51 -12.77 -9.53 -11.85
N GLY A 52 -13.35 -8.39 -12.25
CA GLY A 52 -14.80 -8.18 -12.31
C GLY A 52 -15.46 -7.92 -10.95
N HIS A 53 -14.67 -7.64 -9.92
CA HIS A 53 -15.18 -7.24 -8.61
C HIS A 53 -15.29 -5.73 -8.49
N GLN A 54 -16.24 -5.25 -7.69
CA GLN A 54 -16.33 -3.84 -7.33
C GLN A 54 -15.15 -3.46 -6.42
N ILE A 55 -14.48 -2.34 -6.71
CA ILE A 55 -13.45 -1.80 -5.82
C ILE A 55 -14.11 -1.33 -4.52
N PRO A 56 -13.64 -1.75 -3.35
CA PRO A 56 -14.17 -1.28 -2.07
C PRO A 56 -13.90 0.22 -1.90
N ALA A 57 -14.93 0.97 -1.51
CA ALA A 57 -14.74 2.33 -1.02
C ALA A 57 -14.03 2.29 0.34
N VAL A 58 -12.83 2.86 0.41
CA VAL A 58 -11.99 2.85 1.61
C VAL A 58 -11.47 4.24 1.91
N PHE A 59 -11.46 4.63 3.18
CA PHE A 59 -10.84 5.86 3.65
C PHE A 59 -9.58 5.55 4.45
N VAL A 60 -8.53 6.35 4.27
CA VAL A 60 -7.32 6.25 5.08
C VAL A 60 -7.62 6.82 6.47
N ARG A 61 -7.46 5.99 7.50
CA ARG A 61 -7.64 6.37 8.92
C ARG A 61 -6.33 6.78 9.57
N HIS A 62 -5.23 6.14 9.18
CA HIS A 62 -3.90 6.38 9.72
C HIS A 62 -2.87 6.11 8.63
N ILE A 63 -1.83 6.93 8.61
CA ILE A 63 -0.65 6.73 7.77
C ILE A 63 0.59 7.08 8.58
N GLU A 64 1.57 6.21 8.49
CA GLU A 64 2.93 6.45 9.00
C GLU A 64 3.93 6.19 7.88
N VAL A 65 5.02 6.94 7.91
CA VAL A 65 6.06 6.88 6.88
C VAL A 65 7.42 6.94 7.53
N ASP A 66 8.22 5.91 7.31
CA ASP A 66 9.64 5.88 7.64
C ASP A 66 10.45 6.26 6.39
N TYR A 67 11.16 7.38 6.47
CA TYR A 67 12.02 7.88 5.39
C TYR A 67 13.45 7.39 5.62
N LEU A 68 13.89 6.42 4.83
CA LEU A 68 15.19 5.75 4.98
C LEU A 68 16.26 6.38 4.08
N ARG A 69 15.89 6.72 2.84
CA ARG A 69 16.78 7.33 1.83
C ARG A 69 16.00 8.31 0.97
N PRO A 70 16.62 9.42 0.54
CA PRO A 70 15.97 10.36 -0.39
C PRO A 70 15.89 9.77 -1.80
N ILE A 71 14.73 9.93 -2.45
CA ILE A 71 14.58 9.68 -3.88
C ILE A 71 15.08 10.92 -4.64
N MET A 72 16.07 10.69 -5.50
CA MET A 72 16.76 11.74 -6.25
C MET A 72 16.15 11.94 -7.66
N PRO A 73 16.38 13.08 -8.34
CA PRO A 73 15.82 13.38 -9.66
C PRO A 73 16.25 12.43 -10.77
N SER A 74 17.29 11.63 -10.55
CA SER A 74 17.70 10.54 -11.45
C SER A 74 16.70 9.37 -11.48
N THR A 75 15.85 9.25 -10.47
CA THR A 75 14.80 8.22 -10.39
C THR A 75 13.55 8.69 -11.12
N SER A 76 13.31 8.16 -12.31
CA SER A 76 12.12 8.50 -13.13
C SER A 76 10.84 7.77 -12.70
N GLN A 77 10.99 6.63 -12.02
CA GLN A 77 9.91 5.81 -11.51
C GLN A 77 10.34 5.08 -10.24
N VAL A 78 9.40 4.87 -9.33
CA VAL A 78 9.59 4.04 -8.15
C VAL A 78 8.88 2.71 -8.34
N VAL A 79 9.45 1.67 -7.75
CA VAL A 79 8.79 0.37 -7.61
C VAL A 79 8.21 0.30 -6.21
N VAL A 80 6.90 0.12 -6.10
CA VAL A 80 6.19 0.02 -4.83
C VAL A 80 5.73 -1.41 -4.63
N GLU A 81 6.27 -2.05 -3.60
CA GLU A 81 5.83 -3.36 -3.14
C GLU A 81 4.76 -3.17 -2.08
N THR A 82 3.58 -3.78 -2.26
CA THR A 82 2.43 -3.65 -1.37
C THR A 82 2.01 -5.01 -0.83
N GLU A 83 1.89 -5.10 0.49
CA GLU A 83 1.42 -6.28 1.22
C GLU A 83 0.32 -5.86 2.22
N VAL A 84 -0.57 -6.80 2.57
CA VAL A 84 -1.59 -6.60 3.61
C VAL A 84 -1.06 -7.20 4.91
N VAL A 85 -0.79 -6.38 5.91
CA VAL A 85 -0.15 -6.85 7.16
C VAL A 85 -1.14 -7.14 8.28
N HIS A 86 -2.36 -6.59 8.18
CA HIS A 86 -3.41 -6.83 9.16
C HIS A 86 -4.80 -6.69 8.52
N ILE A 87 -5.74 -7.56 8.90
CA ILE A 87 -7.14 -7.49 8.50
C ILE A 87 -8.00 -7.57 9.77
N GLY A 88 -8.76 -6.51 10.04
CA GLY A 88 -9.77 -6.45 11.09
C GLY A 88 -11.19 -6.60 10.53
N ASN A 89 -12.20 -6.22 11.31
CA ASN A 89 -13.60 -6.34 10.89
C ASN A 89 -14.01 -5.27 9.86
N THR A 90 -13.62 -4.02 10.08
CA THR A 90 -14.00 -2.86 9.23
C THR A 90 -12.82 -2.21 8.54
N SER A 91 -11.60 -2.69 8.81
CA SER A 91 -10.36 -2.06 8.37
C SER A 91 -9.28 -3.07 8.07
N PHE A 92 -8.35 -2.71 7.20
CA PHE A 92 -7.14 -3.46 6.92
C PHE A 92 -5.95 -2.52 6.86
N THR A 93 -4.75 -3.07 7.00
CA THR A 93 -3.50 -2.32 7.00
C THR A 93 -2.62 -2.82 5.88
N THR A 94 -2.10 -1.90 5.08
CA THR A 94 -1.09 -2.19 4.05
C THR A 94 0.27 -1.70 4.51
N ARG A 95 1.32 -2.48 4.22
CA ARG A 95 2.71 -2.04 4.28
C ARG A 95 3.21 -1.90 2.84
N GLN A 96 3.89 -0.80 2.58
CA GLN A 96 4.40 -0.49 1.24
C GLN A 96 5.86 -0.07 1.30
N HIS A 97 6.71 -0.74 0.52
CA HIS A 97 8.11 -0.37 0.35
C HIS A 97 8.27 0.35 -0.98
N LEU A 98 8.69 1.62 -0.92
CA LEU A 98 9.02 2.41 -2.11
C LEU A 98 10.50 2.24 -2.42
N LYS A 99 10.79 1.72 -3.61
CA LYS A 99 12.15 1.47 -4.10
C LYS A 99 12.51 2.41 -5.23
N ASP A 100 13.75 2.91 -5.23
CA ASP A 100 14.29 3.69 -6.33
C ASP A 100 14.61 2.84 -7.57
N GLY A 101 15.15 3.47 -8.62
CA GLY A 101 15.54 2.79 -9.85
C GLY A 101 16.69 1.79 -9.70
N GLU A 102 17.40 1.83 -8.57
CA GLU A 102 18.47 0.88 -8.22
C GLU A 102 17.94 -0.26 -7.33
N GLY A 103 16.69 -0.19 -6.87
CA GLY A 103 16.03 -1.17 -6.03
C GLY A 103 16.22 -0.96 -4.53
N HIS A 104 16.82 0.15 -4.10
CA HIS A 104 16.98 0.46 -2.68
C HIS A 104 15.65 0.90 -2.08
N VAL A 105 15.29 0.37 -0.90
CA VAL A 105 14.13 0.87 -0.15
C VAL A 105 14.45 2.29 0.35
N CYS A 106 13.67 3.25 -0.13
CA CYS A 106 13.77 4.67 0.21
C CYS A 106 12.79 5.06 1.31
N ALA A 107 11.61 4.47 1.31
CA ALA A 107 10.63 4.67 2.38
C ALA A 107 9.75 3.44 2.60
N THR A 108 9.29 3.30 3.84
CA THR A 108 8.24 2.35 4.22
C THR A 108 7.01 3.15 4.60
N VAL A 109 5.87 2.82 3.99
CA VAL A 109 4.57 3.44 4.29
C VAL A 109 3.64 2.39 4.86
N ILE A 110 3.09 2.64 6.04
CA ILE A 110 2.02 1.81 6.61
C ILE A 110 0.74 2.64 6.58
N ALA A 111 -0.32 2.08 5.99
CA ALA A 111 -1.60 2.75 5.83
C ALA A 111 -2.75 1.88 6.33
N VAL A 112 -3.49 2.40 7.31
CA VAL A 112 -4.73 1.78 7.81
C VAL A 112 -5.91 2.33 7.01
N GLN A 113 -6.63 1.44 6.34
CA GLN A 113 -7.76 1.75 5.47
C GLN A 113 -9.04 1.15 6.06
N VAL A 114 -10.08 1.97 6.16
CA VAL A 114 -11.40 1.58 6.69
C VAL A 114 -12.37 1.44 5.53
N ALA A 115 -13.08 0.32 5.44
CA ALA A 115 -14.16 0.14 4.47
C ALA A 115 -15.35 1.03 4.87
N VAL A 116 -15.85 1.82 3.91
CA VAL A 116 -16.90 2.82 4.15
C VAL A 116 -18.11 2.54 3.27
N ASP A 117 -19.30 2.75 3.83
CA ASP A 117 -20.53 2.90 3.06
C ASP A 117 -20.62 4.35 2.55
N MET A 118 -20.57 4.54 1.23
CA MET A 118 -20.56 5.86 0.61
C MET A 118 -21.88 6.62 0.73
N LEU A 119 -23.00 5.95 1.05
CA LEU A 119 -24.28 6.64 1.29
C LEU A 119 -24.34 7.26 2.68
N THR A 120 -23.78 6.57 3.68
CA THR A 120 -23.86 6.98 5.08
C THR A 120 -22.57 7.60 5.62
N THR A 121 -21.47 7.46 4.88
CA THR A 121 -20.11 7.87 5.29
C THR A 121 -19.69 7.22 6.61
N ARG A 122 -20.20 6.01 6.90
CA ARG A 122 -19.90 5.25 8.11
C ARG A 122 -19.05 4.03 7.81
N PRO A 123 -18.20 3.59 8.76
CA PRO A 123 -17.50 2.32 8.64
C PRO A 123 -18.48 1.16 8.44
N ARG A 124 -18.14 0.24 7.53
CA ARG A 124 -18.87 -1.01 7.32
C ARG A 124 -17.93 -2.20 7.49
N ALA A 125 -18.51 -3.38 7.67
CA ALA A 125 -17.73 -4.62 7.65
C ALA A 125 -17.12 -4.84 6.25
N ILE A 126 -15.91 -5.41 6.24
CA ILE A 126 -15.27 -5.92 5.02
C ILE A 126 -16.11 -7.09 4.50
N ALA A 127 -16.52 -7.04 3.24
CA ALA A 127 -17.36 -8.06 2.63
C ALA A 127 -16.57 -9.35 2.36
N ALA A 128 -17.26 -10.49 2.26
CA ALA A 128 -16.61 -11.79 2.07
C ALA A 128 -15.72 -11.85 0.82
N HIS A 129 -16.12 -11.24 -0.28
CA HIS A 129 -15.33 -11.19 -1.51
C HIS A 129 -14.08 -10.30 -1.36
N GLU A 130 -14.18 -9.21 -0.59
CA GLU A 130 -13.03 -8.33 -0.27
C GLU A 130 -12.04 -9.07 0.61
N LEU A 131 -12.53 -9.81 1.61
CA LEU A 131 -11.70 -10.63 2.50
C LEU A 131 -10.93 -11.71 1.72
N GLN A 132 -11.57 -12.36 0.75
CA GLN A 132 -10.92 -13.36 -0.11
C GLN A 132 -9.75 -12.76 -0.87
N VAL A 133 -9.89 -11.55 -1.40
CA VAL A 133 -8.81 -10.83 -2.09
C VAL A 133 -7.72 -10.41 -1.10
N LEU A 134 -8.09 -9.76 0.01
CA LEU A 134 -7.14 -9.26 1.01
C LEU A 134 -6.28 -10.37 1.61
N THR A 135 -6.86 -11.55 1.84
CA THR A 135 -6.16 -12.69 2.45
C THR A 135 -5.09 -13.29 1.52
N GLN A 136 -5.17 -13.10 0.21
CA GLN A 136 -4.13 -13.56 -0.74
C GLN A 136 -2.81 -12.79 -0.56
N PHE A 137 -2.90 -11.54 -0.09
CA PHE A 137 -1.76 -10.65 0.12
C PHE A 137 -1.40 -10.51 1.61
N ALA A 138 -1.98 -11.36 2.47
CA ALA A 138 -1.75 -11.28 3.91
C ALA A 138 -0.32 -11.75 4.24
N ALA A 139 0.45 -10.89 4.89
CA ALA A 139 1.76 -11.25 5.43
C ALA A 139 1.61 -12.35 6.49
N SER A 140 2.46 -13.38 6.43
CA SER A 140 2.58 -14.33 7.52
C SER A 140 3.07 -13.57 8.75
N THR A 141 2.32 -13.58 9.85
CA THR A 141 2.75 -12.91 11.09
C THR A 141 4.05 -13.53 11.60
N GLN A 142 5.19 -13.01 11.19
CA GLN A 142 6.44 -13.18 11.92
C GLN A 142 6.50 -12.06 12.95
N GLN A 143 6.33 -12.43 14.22
CA GLN A 143 6.58 -11.56 15.34
C GLN A 143 8.07 -11.18 15.31
N GLU A 144 8.39 -9.95 14.88
CA GLU A 144 9.69 -9.36 15.15
C GLU A 144 9.83 -9.24 16.66
N SER A 145 10.67 -10.11 17.22
CA SER A 145 11.08 -10.05 18.62
C SER A 145 12.08 -8.91 18.71
N GLU A 146 11.67 -7.79 19.29
CA GLU A 146 12.59 -6.73 19.71
C GLU A 146 13.63 -7.33 20.68
N GLN A 147 14.92 -7.16 20.34
CA GLN A 147 16.05 -7.36 21.24
C GLN A 147 16.47 -6.02 21.83
#